data_AF-A0A533B8A2-F1
#
_entry.id   AF-A0A533B8A2-F1
#
_cell.length_a   1.000
_cell.length_b   1.000
_cell.length_c   1.000
_cell.angle_alpha   90.00
_cell.angle_beta   90.00
_cell.angle_gamma   90.00
#
_symmetry.space_group_name_H-M   'P 1'
#
loop_
_entity.id
_entity.type
_entity.pdbx_description
1 polymer ?
#
loop_
_entity_poly.entity_id
_entity_poly.type
_entity_poly.pdbx_seq_one_letter_code
_entity_poly.pdbx_strand_id
1 'polypeptide(L)'
;MLLLKIAAPLLLLLAVVAQYLVDHVWHDKRTKWHRWTRAFLLVLQLAAGVGTGVVVVREHYASEENAAEVKYIREEAVKNADASAARDYKSQAELSGLQSQVRDLSGRLEPFVRIALKKYPGLPEGSALERLTVDLADLRTRTTRLERKVHTVAVTVELVLEGEWAEGLSQGRESAVDMPNDPYVRFVHSGANRGRDILCYPTAISRQRDAQGRVIVNFEASVRPGGWPLGQTVDDLKGYQNAQIGVAMVERRNAKSANVILKEARLKVFINGVPEVSRDDLLDTVINLPEKGIRVLNLEGVDFLAPVSKKS
;
A
#
# COMPACT_ATOMS: atom_id res chain seq x y z
N MET A 1 -17.00 72.62 -18.57
CA MET A 1 -15.62 72.90 -19.05
C MET A 1 -15.56 73.12 -20.55
N LEU A 2 -16.18 72.26 -21.38
CA LEU A 2 -16.19 72.37 -22.85
C LEU A 2 -16.63 73.76 -23.39
N LEU A 3 -17.64 74.37 -22.75
CA LEU A 3 -18.11 75.72 -23.09
C LEU A 3 -17.04 76.80 -22.88
N LEU A 4 -16.21 76.68 -21.83
CA LEU A 4 -15.13 77.63 -21.54
C LEU A 4 -14.00 77.50 -22.59
N LYS A 5 -13.71 76.27 -23.03
CA LYS A 5 -12.70 75.96 -24.05
C LYS A 5 -13.00 76.59 -25.40
N ILE A 6 -14.29 76.68 -25.74
CA ILE A 6 -14.75 77.24 -27.01
C ILE A 6 -14.94 78.76 -26.87
N ALA A 7 -15.51 79.20 -25.74
CA ALA A 7 -15.83 80.61 -25.53
C ALA A 7 -14.59 81.52 -25.43
N ALA A 8 -13.53 81.10 -24.72
CA ALA A 8 -12.34 81.93 -24.52
C ALA A 8 -11.57 82.27 -25.82
N PRO A 9 -11.20 81.30 -26.69
CA PRO A 9 -10.54 81.60 -27.95
C PRO A 9 -11.47 82.32 -28.95
N LEU A 10 -12.77 82.04 -28.91
CA LEU A 10 -13.75 82.70 -29.77
C LEU A 10 -13.96 84.16 -29.35
N LEU A 11 -13.99 84.46 -28.05
CA LEU A 11 -13.98 85.83 -27.52
C LEU A 11 -12.69 86.57 -27.85
N LEU A 12 -11.54 85.90 -27.79
CA LEU A 12 -10.26 86.49 -28.18
C LEU A 12 -10.25 86.85 -29.68
N LEU A 13 -10.71 85.93 -30.53
CA LEU A 13 -10.82 86.16 -31.97
C LEU A 13 -11.80 87.30 -32.29
N LEU A 14 -12.97 87.30 -31.64
CA LEU A 14 -13.94 88.40 -31.79
C LEU A 14 -13.39 89.74 -31.30
N ALA A 15 -12.63 89.76 -30.20
CA ALA A 15 -12.02 90.98 -29.69
C ALA A 15 -10.93 91.51 -30.63
N VAL A 16 -10.14 90.64 -31.27
CA VAL A 16 -9.14 91.03 -32.29
C VAL A 16 -9.83 91.57 -33.54
N VAL A 17 -10.87 90.88 -34.04
CA VAL A 17 -11.65 91.33 -35.20
C VAL A 17 -12.36 92.65 -34.92
N ALA A 18 -12.97 92.80 -33.74
CA ALA A 18 -13.61 94.04 -33.33
C ALA A 18 -12.61 95.19 -33.23
N GLN A 19 -11.41 94.94 -32.70
CA GLN A 19 -10.35 95.96 -32.63
C GLN A 19 -9.88 96.37 -34.03
N TYR A 20 -9.71 95.41 -34.95
CA TYR A 20 -9.37 95.68 -36.35
C TYR A 20 -10.45 96.52 -37.05
N LEU A 21 -11.73 96.17 -36.86
CA LEU A 21 -12.86 96.91 -37.43
C LEU A 21 -12.96 98.34 -36.86
N VAL A 22 -12.77 98.52 -35.55
CA VAL A 22 -12.75 99.84 -34.92
C VAL A 22 -11.62 100.70 -35.51
N ASP A 23 -10.41 100.14 -35.65
CA ASP A 23 -9.27 100.87 -36.22
C ASP A 23 -9.45 101.19 -37.73
N HIS A 24 -10.23 100.39 -38.47
CA HIS A 24 -10.46 100.57 -39.91
C HIS A 24 -11.61 101.54 -40.24
N VAL A 25 -12.75 101.42 -39.53
CA VAL A 25 -13.98 102.19 -39.81
C VAL A 25 -13.95 103.57 -39.14
N TRP A 26 -13.28 103.71 -38.00
CA TRP A 26 -13.27 104.95 -37.24
C TRP A 26 -12.13 105.88 -37.69
N HIS A 27 -12.42 106.78 -38.63
CA HIS A 27 -11.41 107.71 -39.17
C HIS A 27 -10.95 108.80 -38.17
N ASP A 28 -11.78 109.17 -37.19
CA ASP A 28 -11.41 110.18 -36.19
C ASP A 28 -10.79 109.58 -34.91
N LYS A 29 -9.47 109.40 -34.96
CA LYS A 29 -8.64 108.77 -33.92
C LYS A 29 -8.40 109.64 -32.68
N ARG A 30 -8.81 110.92 -32.68
CA ARG A 30 -8.51 111.87 -31.59
C ARG A 30 -9.56 111.90 -30.48
N THR A 31 -10.74 111.34 -30.72
CA THR A 31 -11.84 111.33 -29.74
C THR A 31 -11.49 110.50 -28.50
N LYS A 32 -11.93 110.96 -27.32
CA LYS A 32 -11.71 110.23 -26.05
C LYS A 32 -12.37 108.84 -26.08
N TRP A 33 -13.50 108.71 -26.76
CA TRP A 33 -14.24 107.46 -26.91
C TRP A 33 -13.44 106.38 -27.63
N HIS A 34 -12.78 106.71 -28.75
CA HIS A 34 -11.93 105.76 -29.48
C HIS A 34 -10.77 105.21 -28.62
N ARG A 35 -10.15 106.05 -27.79
CA ARG A 35 -9.07 105.62 -26.89
C ARG A 35 -9.57 104.66 -25.80
N TRP A 36 -10.75 104.92 -25.25
CA TRP A 36 -11.35 104.06 -24.22
C TRP A 36 -11.80 102.71 -24.78
N THR A 37 -12.43 102.68 -25.96
CA THR A 37 -12.85 101.41 -26.60
C THR A 37 -11.65 100.54 -26.96
N ARG A 38 -10.58 101.13 -27.48
CA ARG A 38 -9.34 100.40 -27.77
C ARG A 38 -8.65 99.87 -26.52
N ALA A 39 -8.56 100.68 -25.47
CA ALA A 39 -8.00 100.23 -24.19
C ALA A 39 -8.81 99.07 -23.59
N PHE A 40 -10.14 99.16 -23.65
CA PHE A 40 -11.04 98.09 -23.19
C PHE A 40 -10.84 96.79 -23.98
N LEU A 41 -10.76 96.86 -25.32
CA LEU A 41 -10.52 95.68 -26.17
C LEU A 41 -9.16 95.04 -25.90
N LEU A 42 -8.11 95.83 -25.65
CA LEU A 42 -6.78 95.30 -25.28
C LEU A 42 -6.80 94.59 -23.93
N VAL A 43 -7.48 95.15 -22.92
CA VAL A 43 -7.64 94.50 -21.62
C VAL A 43 -8.44 93.20 -21.76
N LEU A 44 -9.49 93.21 -22.58
CA LEU A 44 -10.29 92.03 -22.87
C LEU A 44 -9.47 90.93 -23.57
N GLN A 45 -8.60 91.30 -24.52
CA GLN A 45 -7.68 90.38 -25.20
C GLN A 45 -6.66 89.77 -24.23
N LEU A 46 -6.08 90.57 -23.34
CA LEU A 46 -5.14 90.08 -22.32
C LEU A 46 -5.82 89.10 -21.35
N ALA A 47 -7.01 89.45 -20.86
CA ALA A 47 -7.78 88.58 -19.96
C ALA A 47 -8.18 87.27 -20.65
N ALA A 48 -8.63 87.33 -21.90
CA ALA A 48 -8.95 86.14 -22.69
C ALA A 48 -7.71 85.30 -23.01
N GLY A 49 -6.56 85.93 -23.27
CA GLY A 49 -5.28 85.27 -23.55
C GLY A 49 -4.78 84.48 -22.34
N VAL A 50 -4.75 85.10 -21.16
CA VAL A 50 -4.38 84.42 -19.90
C VAL A 50 -5.37 83.29 -19.59
N GLY A 51 -6.67 83.55 -19.76
CA GLY A 51 -7.71 82.53 -19.57
C GLY A 51 -7.52 81.30 -20.47
N THR A 52 -7.14 81.52 -21.73
CA THR A 52 -6.87 80.42 -22.68
C THR A 52 -5.61 79.65 -22.29
N GLY A 53 -4.54 80.34 -21.88
CA GLY A 53 -3.30 79.69 -21.43
C GLY A 53 -3.50 78.78 -20.22
N VAL A 54 -4.27 79.21 -19.22
CA VAL A 54 -4.57 78.41 -18.02
C VAL A 54 -5.39 77.15 -18.37
N VAL A 55 -6.34 77.27 -19.30
CA VAL A 55 -7.15 76.12 -19.75
C VAL A 55 -6.27 75.08 -20.46
N VAL A 56 -5.38 75.51 -21.35
CA VAL A 56 -4.48 74.60 -22.10
C VAL A 56 -3.51 73.88 -21.15
N VAL A 57 -2.88 74.60 -20.22
CA VAL A 57 -1.94 73.99 -19.26
C VAL A 57 -2.66 72.97 -18.37
N ARG A 58 -3.84 73.33 -17.85
CA ARG A 58 -4.62 72.42 -17.01
C ARG A 58 -5.08 71.17 -17.77
N GLU A 59 -5.43 71.31 -19.05
CA GLU A 59 -5.76 70.18 -19.90
C GLU A 59 -4.58 69.30 -20.23
N HIS A 60 -3.38 69.88 -20.39
CA HIS A 60 -2.19 69.10 -20.64
C HIS A 60 -1.87 68.20 -19.44
N TYR A 61 -1.90 68.74 -18.22
CA TYR A 61 -1.72 67.95 -16.99
C TYR A 61 -2.83 66.91 -16.78
N ALA A 62 -4.10 67.30 -16.99
CA ALA A 62 -5.21 66.35 -16.90
C ALA A 62 -5.12 65.25 -17.97
N SER A 63 -4.61 65.57 -19.17
CA SER A 63 -4.41 64.59 -20.24
C SER A 63 -3.27 63.63 -19.94
N GLU A 64 -2.19 64.08 -19.32
CA GLU A 64 -1.09 63.21 -18.91
C GLU A 64 -1.51 62.26 -17.77
N GLU A 65 -2.26 62.77 -16.79
CA GLU A 65 -2.81 61.97 -15.68
C GLU A 65 -3.80 60.91 -16.20
N ASN A 66 -4.73 61.30 -17.07
CA ASN A 66 -5.66 60.37 -17.71
C ASN A 66 -4.94 59.36 -18.62
N ALA A 67 -3.86 59.75 -19.31
CA ALA A 67 -3.08 58.83 -20.14
C ALA A 67 -2.32 57.81 -19.29
N ALA A 68 -1.81 58.21 -18.13
CA ALA A 68 -1.15 57.31 -17.18
C ALA A 68 -2.15 56.31 -16.57
N GLU A 69 -3.34 56.78 -16.17
CA GLU A 69 -4.41 55.93 -15.64
C GLU A 69 -4.91 54.92 -16.68
N VAL A 70 -5.16 55.35 -17.92
CA VAL A 70 -5.57 54.45 -19.01
C VAL A 70 -4.49 53.41 -19.32
N LYS A 71 -3.21 53.80 -19.28
CA LYS A 71 -2.09 52.87 -19.46
C LYS A 71 -2.06 51.84 -18.32
N TYR A 72 -2.21 52.28 -17.08
CA TYR A 72 -2.27 51.41 -15.91
C TYR A 72 -3.43 50.42 -15.99
N ILE A 73 -4.66 50.89 -16.27
CA ILE A 73 -5.85 50.04 -16.43
C ILE A 73 -5.64 49.03 -17.57
N ARG A 74 -5.02 49.43 -18.68
CA ARG A 74 -4.72 48.53 -19.79
C ARG A 74 -3.71 47.46 -19.39
N GLU A 75 -2.64 47.83 -18.70
CA GLU A 75 -1.64 46.87 -18.20
C GLU A 75 -2.23 45.89 -17.18
N GLU A 76 -3.10 46.38 -16.29
CA GLU A 76 -3.81 45.55 -15.31
C GLU A 76 -4.83 44.61 -15.98
N ALA A 77 -5.57 45.10 -16.97
CA ALA A 77 -6.49 44.29 -17.77
C ALA A 77 -5.77 43.19 -18.56
N VAL A 78 -4.61 43.50 -19.15
CA VAL A 78 -3.77 42.50 -19.85
C VAL A 78 -3.24 41.46 -18.86
N LYS A 79 -2.70 41.88 -17.71
CA LYS A 79 -2.25 40.95 -16.67
C LYS A 79 -3.37 40.04 -16.17
N ASN A 80 -4.57 40.59 -15.97
CA ASN A 80 -5.73 39.80 -15.55
C ASN A 80 -6.21 38.84 -16.65
N ALA A 81 -6.17 39.26 -17.92
CA ALA A 81 -6.47 38.40 -19.06
C ALA A 81 -5.46 37.24 -19.19
N ASP A 82 -4.17 37.52 -19.07
CA ASP A 82 -3.11 36.52 -19.11
C ASP A 82 -3.22 35.54 -17.92
N ALA A 83 -3.52 36.07 -16.72
CA ALA A 83 -3.76 35.25 -15.54
C ALA A 83 -5.02 34.37 -15.69
N SER A 84 -6.08 34.86 -16.34
CA SER A 84 -7.27 34.06 -16.64
C SER A 84 -6.96 32.98 -17.66
N ALA A 85 -6.28 33.31 -18.76
CA ALA A 85 -5.88 32.34 -19.78
C ALA A 85 -5.00 31.24 -19.18
N ALA A 86 -4.04 31.59 -18.33
CA ALA A 86 -3.19 30.61 -17.64
C ALA A 86 -3.99 29.68 -16.72
N ARG A 87 -5.02 30.19 -16.03
CA ARG A 87 -5.94 29.37 -15.22
C ARG A 87 -6.77 28.44 -16.10
N ASP A 88 -7.28 28.93 -17.22
CA ASP A 88 -8.07 28.13 -18.15
C ASP A 88 -7.23 26.99 -18.76
N TYR A 89 -6.00 27.28 -19.21
CA TYR A 89 -5.06 26.25 -19.67
C TYR A 89 -4.76 25.20 -18.61
N LYS A 90 -4.53 25.62 -17.36
CA LYS A 90 -4.29 24.68 -16.25
C LYS A 90 -5.51 23.80 -15.99
N SER A 91 -6.70 24.39 -15.97
CA SER A 91 -7.96 23.63 -15.78
C SER A 91 -8.20 22.62 -16.91
N GLN A 92 -7.91 22.99 -18.15
CA GLN A 92 -8.06 22.11 -19.31
C GLN A 92 -7.04 20.97 -19.29
N ALA A 93 -5.80 21.24 -18.87
CA ALA A 93 -4.78 20.23 -18.65
C ALA A 93 -5.22 19.23 -17.55
N GLU A 94 -5.74 19.72 -16.43
CA GLU A 94 -6.26 18.86 -15.35
C GLU A 94 -7.46 18.01 -15.80
N LEU A 95 -8.41 18.59 -16.55
CA LEU A 95 -9.55 17.86 -17.12
C LEU A 95 -9.10 16.77 -18.10
N SER A 96 -8.16 17.06 -19.00
CA SER A 96 -7.62 16.06 -19.93
C SER A 96 -6.89 14.93 -19.20
N GLY A 97 -6.16 15.25 -18.12
CA GLY A 97 -5.51 14.28 -17.26
C GLY A 97 -6.52 13.34 -16.57
N LEU A 98 -7.60 13.90 -16.00
CA LEU A 98 -8.68 13.13 -15.39
C LEU A 98 -9.40 12.25 -16.41
N GLN A 99 -9.70 12.77 -17.60
CA GLN A 99 -10.33 11.97 -18.67
C GLN A 99 -9.45 10.80 -19.10
N SER A 100 -8.13 10.99 -19.18
CA SER A 100 -7.18 9.92 -19.45
C SER A 100 -7.22 8.84 -18.36
N GLN A 101 -7.20 9.23 -17.09
CA GLN A 101 -7.29 8.30 -15.96
C GLN A 101 -8.61 7.51 -15.96
N VAL A 102 -9.73 8.18 -16.23
CA VAL A 102 -11.04 7.52 -16.33
C VAL A 102 -11.06 6.51 -17.47
N ARG A 103 -10.46 6.84 -18.63
CA ARG A 103 -10.37 5.92 -19.78
C ARG A 103 -9.50 4.70 -19.44
N ASP A 104 -8.36 4.91 -18.80
CA ASP A 104 -7.47 3.83 -18.35
C ASP A 104 -8.14 2.91 -17.34
N LEU A 105 -8.84 3.48 -16.35
CA LEU A 105 -9.60 2.72 -15.36
C LEU A 105 -10.73 1.93 -16.02
N SER A 106 -11.46 2.55 -16.95
CA SER A 106 -12.53 1.89 -17.70
C SER A 106 -11.99 0.71 -18.52
N GLY A 107 -10.86 0.90 -19.22
CA GLY A 107 -10.21 -0.17 -19.98
C GLY A 107 -9.72 -1.34 -19.11
N ARG A 108 -9.30 -1.06 -17.87
CA ARG A 108 -8.93 -2.10 -16.89
C ARG A 108 -10.15 -2.83 -16.29
N LEU A 109 -11.28 -2.16 -16.14
CA LEU A 109 -12.50 -2.72 -15.56
C LEU A 109 -13.34 -3.50 -16.58
N GLU A 110 -13.27 -3.16 -17.86
CA GLU A 110 -14.08 -3.76 -18.92
C GLU A 110 -13.99 -5.31 -19.00
N PRO A 111 -12.82 -5.95 -18.83
CA PRO A 111 -12.74 -7.41 -18.75
C PRO A 111 -13.59 -7.99 -17.60
N PHE A 112 -13.60 -7.34 -16.43
CA PHE A 112 -14.36 -7.79 -15.26
C PHE A 112 -15.86 -7.60 -15.47
N VAL A 113 -16.27 -6.49 -16.10
CA VAL A 113 -17.66 -6.25 -16.54
C VAL A 113 -18.11 -7.36 -17.48
N ARG A 114 -17.29 -7.68 -18.48
CA ARG A 114 -17.60 -8.74 -19.46
C ARG A 114 -17.74 -10.11 -18.79
N ILE A 115 -16.88 -10.43 -17.83
CA ILE A 115 -16.96 -11.68 -17.05
C ILE A 115 -18.23 -11.68 -16.19
N ALA A 116 -18.54 -10.57 -15.52
CA ALA A 116 -19.72 -10.44 -14.67
C ALA A 116 -21.02 -10.63 -15.46
N LEU A 117 -21.18 -9.92 -16.59
CA LEU A 117 -22.36 -10.01 -17.44
C LEU A 117 -22.52 -11.38 -18.10
N LYS A 118 -21.39 -12.03 -18.46
CA LYS A 118 -21.41 -13.40 -18.98
C LYS A 118 -21.85 -14.41 -17.91
N LYS A 119 -21.42 -14.23 -16.65
CA LYS A 119 -21.73 -15.13 -15.54
C LYS A 119 -23.15 -14.90 -14.97
N TYR A 120 -23.64 -13.67 -15.00
CA TYR A 120 -24.98 -13.30 -14.53
C TYR A 120 -25.78 -12.61 -15.65
N PRO A 121 -26.21 -13.36 -16.68
CA PRO A 121 -26.99 -12.79 -17.76
C PRO A 121 -28.33 -12.23 -17.24
N GLY A 122 -28.74 -11.07 -17.75
CA GLY A 122 -30.01 -10.42 -17.39
C GLY A 122 -29.94 -9.48 -16.18
N LEU A 123 -28.79 -9.34 -15.52
CA LEU A 123 -28.58 -8.32 -14.50
C LEU A 123 -27.98 -7.03 -15.09
N PRO A 124 -28.31 -5.85 -14.53
CA PRO A 124 -27.59 -4.62 -14.82
C PRO A 124 -26.10 -4.76 -14.46
N GLU A 125 -25.23 -4.04 -15.19
CA GLU A 125 -23.77 -4.09 -15.02
C GLU A 125 -23.31 -3.94 -13.58
N GLY A 126 -23.81 -2.92 -12.87
CA GLY A 126 -23.44 -2.69 -11.47
C GLY A 126 -23.78 -3.87 -10.56
N SER A 127 -24.99 -4.43 -10.69
CA SER A 127 -25.43 -5.58 -9.88
C SER A 127 -24.70 -6.88 -10.26
N ALA A 128 -24.34 -7.06 -11.53
CA ALA A 128 -23.54 -8.19 -11.98
C ALA A 128 -22.11 -8.12 -11.42
N LEU A 129 -21.48 -6.95 -11.41
CA LEU A 129 -20.17 -6.71 -10.81
C LEU A 129 -20.18 -6.91 -9.29
N GLU A 130 -21.23 -6.44 -8.62
CA GLU A 130 -21.40 -6.62 -7.18
C GLU A 130 -21.48 -8.12 -6.82
N ARG A 131 -22.31 -8.88 -7.55
CA ARG A 131 -22.37 -10.34 -7.39
C ARG A 131 -21.04 -11.02 -7.70
N LEU A 132 -20.34 -10.61 -8.75
CA LEU A 132 -19.03 -11.15 -9.07
C LEU A 132 -18.04 -10.90 -7.92
N THR A 133 -18.10 -9.73 -7.28
CA THR A 133 -17.24 -9.37 -6.16
C THR A 133 -17.52 -10.26 -4.94
N VAL A 134 -18.79 -10.49 -4.62
CA VAL A 134 -19.20 -11.41 -3.54
C VAL A 134 -18.70 -12.83 -3.81
N ASP A 135 -18.87 -13.33 -5.03
CA ASP A 135 -18.40 -14.67 -5.41
C ASP A 135 -16.87 -14.79 -5.36
N LEU A 136 -16.14 -13.74 -5.76
CA LEU A 136 -14.67 -13.71 -5.64
C LEU A 136 -14.22 -13.71 -4.18
N ALA A 137 -14.94 -13.00 -3.30
CA ALA A 137 -14.67 -13.02 -1.87
C ALA A 137 -14.93 -14.41 -1.27
N ASP A 138 -16.06 -15.05 -1.60
CA ASP A 138 -16.37 -16.41 -1.15
C ASP A 138 -15.35 -17.43 -1.69
N LEU A 139 -14.98 -17.34 -2.98
CA LEU A 139 -13.92 -18.16 -3.56
C LEU A 139 -12.60 -17.98 -2.82
N ARG A 140 -12.20 -16.74 -2.52
CA ARG A 140 -10.98 -16.46 -1.74
C ARG A 140 -11.05 -17.13 -0.38
N THR A 141 -12.16 -17.00 0.35
CA THR A 141 -12.35 -17.63 1.66
C THR A 141 -12.29 -19.16 1.56
N ARG A 142 -12.91 -19.75 0.54
CA ARG A 142 -12.86 -21.20 0.29
C ARG A 142 -11.45 -21.67 -0.06
N THR A 143 -10.73 -20.94 -0.90
CA THR A 143 -9.35 -21.25 -1.27
C THR A 143 -8.44 -21.18 -0.04
N THR A 144 -8.52 -20.12 0.76
CA THR A 144 -7.76 -20.03 2.02
C THR A 144 -8.11 -21.16 2.98
N ARG A 145 -9.39 -21.56 3.07
CA ARG A 145 -9.80 -22.71 3.88
C ARG A 145 -9.26 -24.04 3.33
N LEU A 146 -9.18 -24.19 2.01
CA LEU A 146 -8.61 -25.37 1.34
C LEU A 146 -7.09 -25.44 1.52
N GLU A 147 -6.38 -24.32 1.40
CA GLU A 147 -4.94 -24.23 1.68
C GLU A 147 -4.60 -24.59 3.13
N ARG A 148 -5.51 -24.27 4.06
CA ARG A 148 -5.40 -24.66 5.47
C ARG A 148 -5.80 -26.11 5.75
N LYS A 149 -6.22 -26.89 4.76
CA LYS A 149 -6.47 -28.32 4.96
C LYS A 149 -5.15 -29.08 5.01
N VAL A 150 -5.10 -30.03 5.91
CA VAL A 150 -3.99 -30.95 6.05
C VAL A 150 -4.10 -32.04 4.98
N HIS A 151 -3.14 -32.05 4.07
CA HIS A 151 -3.00 -33.03 3.00
C HIS A 151 -1.91 -34.05 3.30
N THR A 152 -0.78 -33.60 3.86
CA THR A 152 0.32 -34.46 4.26
C THR A 152 0.82 -34.09 5.65
N VAL A 153 1.21 -35.11 6.41
CA VAL A 153 1.88 -34.94 7.70
C VAL A 153 3.09 -35.85 7.71
N ALA A 154 4.26 -35.25 7.90
CA ALA A 154 5.52 -35.93 8.09
C ALA A 154 6.13 -35.51 9.41
N VAL A 155 6.83 -36.42 10.05
CA VAL A 155 7.47 -36.22 11.34
C VAL A 155 8.90 -36.68 11.23
N THR A 156 9.83 -35.88 11.72
CA THR A 156 11.22 -36.28 11.89
C THR A 156 11.54 -36.31 13.37
N VAL A 157 12.09 -37.43 13.82
CA VAL A 157 12.53 -37.62 15.20
C VAL A 157 14.03 -37.88 15.20
N GLU A 158 14.74 -37.20 16.08
CA GLU A 158 16.16 -37.41 16.37
C GLU A 158 16.30 -37.72 17.85
N LEU A 159 16.90 -38.86 18.19
CA LEU A 159 17.16 -39.29 19.55
C LEU A 159 18.67 -39.46 19.74
N VAL A 160 19.22 -38.80 20.75
CA VAL A 160 20.64 -38.93 21.13
C VAL A 160 20.72 -39.78 22.38
N LEU A 161 21.38 -40.92 22.25
CA LEU A 161 21.47 -41.94 23.29
C LEU A 161 22.93 -42.17 23.70
N GLU A 162 23.19 -42.12 24.99
CA GLU A 162 24.48 -42.38 25.60
C GLU A 162 24.47 -43.74 26.33
N GLY A 163 25.49 -44.56 26.10
CA GLY A 163 25.59 -45.87 26.72
C GLY A 163 26.74 -46.68 26.15
N GLU A 164 26.93 -47.88 26.70
CA GLU A 164 27.90 -48.84 26.17
C GLU A 164 27.26 -49.65 25.04
N TRP A 165 27.77 -49.48 23.82
CA TRP A 165 27.18 -50.03 22.61
C TRP A 165 28.03 -51.16 22.03
N ALA A 166 27.39 -52.19 21.48
CA ALA A 166 28.07 -53.26 20.76
C ALA A 166 28.77 -52.71 19.49
N GLU A 167 29.90 -53.30 19.12
CA GLU A 167 30.71 -52.86 17.97
C GLU A 167 30.00 -53.05 16.62
N GLY A 168 29.02 -53.95 16.56
CA GLY A 168 28.24 -54.27 15.36
C GLY A 168 26.95 -53.47 15.16
N LEU A 169 26.75 -52.33 15.84
CA LEU A 169 25.59 -51.48 15.57
C LEU A 169 25.66 -51.01 14.10
N SER A 170 24.84 -51.59 13.22
CA SER A 170 24.82 -51.30 11.80
C SER A 170 24.55 -49.81 11.58
N GLN A 171 25.58 -49.08 11.13
CA GLN A 171 25.40 -47.76 10.57
C GLN A 171 24.76 -47.92 9.18
N GLY A 172 23.62 -47.30 8.96
CA GLY A 172 22.90 -47.46 7.70
C GLY A 172 21.51 -46.86 7.75
N ARG A 173 20.96 -46.61 6.55
CA ARG A 173 19.56 -46.25 6.38
C ARG A 173 18.78 -47.53 6.07
N GLU A 174 17.87 -47.90 6.95
CA GLU A 174 16.97 -49.03 6.77
C GLU A 174 15.59 -48.49 6.36
N SER A 175 14.97 -49.14 5.37
CA SER A 175 13.57 -48.88 5.03
C SER A 175 12.71 -49.60 6.06
N ALA A 176 11.89 -48.86 6.79
CA ALA A 176 10.99 -49.40 7.80
C ALA A 176 9.65 -49.71 7.13
N VAL A 177 9.56 -50.85 6.45
CA VAL A 177 8.28 -51.32 5.88
C VAL A 177 7.87 -52.59 6.61
N ASP A 178 6.79 -52.45 7.40
CA ASP A 178 6.00 -53.51 8.02
C ASP A 178 6.70 -54.42 9.05
N MET A 179 7.06 -53.88 10.22
CA MET A 179 7.23 -54.71 11.42
C MET A 179 6.30 -54.30 12.58
N PRO A 180 5.68 -55.27 13.28
CA PRO A 180 4.78 -55.02 14.41
C PRO A 180 5.47 -54.42 15.65
N ASN A 181 6.81 -54.37 15.64
CA ASN A 181 7.63 -53.73 16.67
C ASN A 181 8.34 -52.48 16.11
N ASP A 182 7.80 -51.84 15.08
CA ASP A 182 8.40 -50.61 14.58
C ASP A 182 8.18 -49.45 15.57
N PRO A 183 9.15 -48.53 15.66
CA PRO A 183 8.95 -47.29 16.41
C PRO A 183 7.78 -46.53 15.82
N TYR A 184 7.21 -45.62 16.61
CA TYR A 184 6.08 -44.82 16.14
C TYR A 184 6.08 -43.47 16.85
N VAL A 185 5.38 -42.51 16.27
CA VAL A 185 5.00 -41.27 16.96
C VAL A 185 3.49 -41.26 17.07
N ARG A 186 2.98 -41.22 18.29
CA ARG A 186 1.55 -41.09 18.56
C ARG A 186 1.25 -39.71 19.10
N PHE A 187 0.44 -38.93 18.41
CA PHE A 187 -0.07 -37.68 18.97
C PHE A 187 -1.40 -37.93 19.66
N VAL A 188 -1.49 -37.49 20.90
CA VAL A 188 -2.64 -37.72 21.79
C VAL A 188 -3.45 -36.45 21.93
N HIS A 189 -4.76 -36.56 21.70
CA HIS A 189 -5.67 -35.42 21.78
C HIS A 189 -6.00 -35.07 23.25
N SER A 190 -5.56 -33.91 23.74
CA SER A 190 -5.95 -33.30 25.01
C SER A 190 -7.24 -32.47 24.82
N GLY A 191 -8.40 -33.10 25.04
CA GLY A 191 -9.68 -32.37 25.02
C GLY A 191 -10.89 -33.23 25.36
N ALA A 192 -12.01 -32.57 25.73
CA ALA A 192 -13.27 -33.22 26.08
C ALA A 192 -13.91 -33.96 24.89
N ASN A 193 -13.73 -33.44 23.67
CA ASN A 193 -14.02 -34.16 22.44
C ASN A 193 -12.78 -34.99 22.08
N ARG A 194 -12.75 -36.26 22.49
CA ARG A 194 -11.67 -37.19 22.16
C ARG A 194 -11.61 -37.40 20.64
N GLY A 195 -10.77 -36.62 19.97
CA GLY A 195 -10.26 -37.00 18.65
C GLY A 195 -9.58 -38.37 18.74
N ARG A 196 -9.56 -39.13 17.64
CA ARG A 196 -8.74 -40.35 17.59
C ARG A 196 -7.28 -39.95 17.66
N ASP A 197 -6.48 -40.70 18.40
CA ASP A 197 -5.05 -40.48 18.40
C ASP A 197 -4.49 -40.71 17.00
N ILE A 198 -3.51 -39.89 16.67
CA ILE A 198 -2.81 -39.97 15.40
C ILE A 198 -1.62 -40.89 15.61
N LEU A 199 -1.45 -41.88 14.73
CA LEU A 199 -0.23 -42.68 14.68
C LEU A 199 0.55 -42.43 13.38
N CYS A 200 1.79 -42.01 13.55
CA CYS A 200 2.79 -41.91 12.50
C CYS A 200 3.73 -43.11 12.59
N TYR A 201 3.94 -43.78 11.47
CA TYR A 201 4.83 -44.93 11.36
C TYR A 201 6.07 -44.54 10.56
N PRO A 202 7.24 -45.11 10.90
CA PRO A 202 8.50 -44.81 10.26
C PRO A 202 8.43 -45.21 8.79
N THR A 203 8.95 -44.36 7.93
CA THR A 203 9.21 -44.62 6.51
C THR A 203 10.69 -44.85 6.27
N ALA A 204 11.55 -44.26 7.09
CA ALA A 204 12.98 -44.42 7.04
C ALA A 204 13.60 -44.29 8.43
N ILE A 205 14.63 -45.11 8.68
CA ILE A 205 15.38 -45.12 9.93
C ILE A 205 16.85 -45.01 9.58
N SER A 206 17.60 -44.22 10.33
CA SER A 206 19.05 -44.19 10.26
C SER A 206 19.67 -44.13 11.64
N ARG A 207 20.82 -44.78 11.78
CA ARG A 207 21.59 -44.85 13.02
C ARG A 207 23.02 -44.42 12.76
N GLN A 208 23.54 -43.53 13.60
CA GLN A 208 24.89 -43.00 13.48
C GLN A 208 25.54 -42.94 14.86
N ARG A 209 26.87 -42.93 14.91
CA ARG A 209 27.61 -42.60 16.12
C ARG A 209 28.26 -41.23 15.95
N ASP A 210 28.20 -40.41 16.98
CA ASP A 210 28.90 -39.14 16.99
C ASP A 210 30.36 -39.28 17.47
N ALA A 211 31.09 -38.17 17.47
CA ALA A 211 32.48 -38.11 17.90
C ALA A 211 32.70 -38.49 19.38
N GLN A 212 31.65 -38.42 20.20
CA GLN A 212 31.67 -38.79 21.62
C GLN A 212 31.23 -40.24 21.86
N GLY A 213 30.95 -40.99 20.79
CA GLY A 213 30.50 -42.37 20.87
C GLY A 213 29.03 -42.56 21.23
N ARG A 214 28.24 -41.47 21.29
CA ARG A 214 26.78 -41.51 21.49
C ARG A 214 26.12 -42.00 20.20
N VAL A 215 25.00 -42.70 20.34
CA VAL A 215 24.20 -43.19 19.22
C VAL A 215 23.09 -42.21 18.92
N ILE A 216 23.08 -41.72 17.68
CA ILE A 216 22.03 -40.86 17.14
C ILE A 216 21.10 -41.75 16.31
N VAL A 217 19.82 -41.78 16.68
CA VAL A 217 18.76 -42.47 15.95
C VAL A 217 17.86 -41.44 15.32
N ASN A 218 17.86 -41.38 13.99
CA ASN A 218 16.98 -40.52 13.23
C ASN A 218 15.92 -41.36 12.52
N PHE A 219 14.67 -40.96 12.61
CA PHE A 219 13.64 -41.55 11.76
C PHE A 219 12.64 -40.54 11.25
N GLU A 220 12.25 -40.79 10.01
CA GLU A 220 11.16 -40.10 9.33
C GLU A 220 9.94 -40.97 9.50
N ALA A 221 8.83 -40.41 9.97
CA ALA A 221 7.55 -41.08 10.10
C ALA A 221 6.48 -40.29 9.35
N SER A 222 5.54 -41.00 8.75
CA SER A 222 4.37 -40.40 8.11
C SER A 222 3.11 -41.09 8.57
N VAL A 223 1.98 -40.40 8.41
CA VAL A 223 0.70 -40.98 8.77
C VAL A 223 0.29 -41.97 7.69
N ARG A 224 -0.05 -43.20 8.08
CA ARG A 224 -0.57 -44.19 7.14
C ARG A 224 -1.91 -43.70 6.54
N PRO A 225 -2.22 -44.07 5.28
CA PRO A 225 -3.54 -43.83 4.70
C PRO A 225 -4.65 -44.34 5.63
N GLY A 226 -5.60 -43.48 5.99
CA GLY A 226 -6.70 -43.80 6.92
C GLY A 226 -6.39 -43.62 8.42
N GLY A 227 -5.13 -43.34 8.79
CA GLY A 227 -4.72 -43.02 10.17
C GLY A 227 -4.94 -41.55 10.57
N TRP A 228 -5.20 -40.67 9.61
CA TRP A 228 -5.57 -39.27 9.82
C TRP A 228 -6.95 -38.99 9.22
N PRO A 229 -7.78 -38.13 9.85
CA PRO A 229 -8.91 -37.52 9.16
C PRO A 229 -8.41 -36.49 8.13
N LEU A 230 -7.88 -36.97 7.00
CA LEU A 230 -7.44 -36.12 5.89
C LEU A 230 -8.56 -35.15 5.51
N GLY A 231 -8.22 -33.86 5.34
CA GLY A 231 -9.18 -32.80 5.05
C GLY A 231 -9.64 -31.97 6.25
N GLN A 232 -9.17 -32.29 7.47
CA GLN A 232 -9.23 -31.37 8.60
C GLN A 232 -8.31 -30.16 8.41
N THR A 233 -8.61 -29.08 9.13
CA THR A 233 -7.82 -27.85 9.13
C THR A 233 -6.66 -27.94 10.11
N VAL A 234 -5.58 -27.17 9.89
CA VAL A 234 -4.48 -27.06 10.87
C VAL A 234 -4.99 -26.65 12.26
N ASP A 235 -6.06 -25.86 12.33
CA ASP A 235 -6.70 -25.47 13.59
C ASP A 235 -7.27 -26.65 14.40
N ASP A 236 -7.66 -27.74 13.73
CA ASP A 236 -8.14 -28.96 14.39
C ASP A 236 -7.00 -29.71 15.11
N LEU A 237 -5.74 -29.37 14.82
CA LEU A 237 -4.56 -30.00 15.43
C LEU A 237 -4.17 -29.40 16.77
N LYS A 238 -4.76 -28.27 17.16
CA LYS A 238 -4.53 -27.63 18.47
C LYS A 238 -4.82 -28.55 19.65
N GLY A 239 -5.72 -29.52 19.45
CA GLY A 239 -6.07 -30.49 20.47
C GLY A 239 -4.97 -31.52 20.73
N TYR A 240 -3.94 -31.65 19.90
CA TYR A 240 -2.92 -32.70 20.04
C TYR A 240 -1.69 -32.21 20.79
N GLN A 241 -1.80 -31.89 22.08
CA GLN A 241 -0.68 -31.26 22.80
C GLN A 241 0.40 -32.22 23.31
N ASN A 242 0.23 -33.53 23.11
CA ASN A 242 1.15 -34.53 23.64
C ASN A 242 1.60 -35.46 22.51
N ALA A 243 2.90 -35.74 22.45
CA ALA A 243 3.45 -36.74 21.56
C ALA A 243 4.07 -37.88 22.37
N GLN A 244 3.81 -39.12 21.95
CA GLN A 244 4.41 -40.31 22.51
C GLN A 244 5.30 -40.95 21.44
N ILE A 245 6.58 -41.12 21.75
CA ILE A 245 7.53 -41.76 20.85
C ILE A 245 7.72 -43.19 21.34
N GLY A 246 7.23 -44.15 20.56
CA GLY A 246 7.57 -45.56 20.73
C GLY A 246 8.99 -45.79 20.23
N VAL A 247 9.93 -46.06 21.13
CA VAL A 247 11.31 -46.42 20.81
C VAL A 247 11.44 -47.93 20.89
N ALA A 248 11.34 -48.59 19.74
CA ALA A 248 11.52 -50.03 19.61
C ALA A 248 12.90 -50.42 19.06
N MET A 249 13.66 -49.44 18.59
CA MET A 249 14.83 -49.66 17.73
C MET A 249 16.10 -50.10 18.44
N VAL A 250 16.14 -49.95 19.76
CA VAL A 250 17.34 -50.24 20.55
C VAL A 250 17.14 -51.59 21.22
N GLU A 251 17.27 -52.64 20.43
CA GLU A 251 17.27 -53.99 20.99
C GLU A 251 18.42 -54.14 21.98
N ARG A 252 18.16 -54.80 23.12
CA ARG A 252 19.20 -55.06 24.13
C ARG A 252 20.46 -55.69 23.56
N ARG A 253 20.35 -56.49 22.49
CA ARG A 253 21.51 -57.11 21.80
C ARG A 253 22.51 -56.09 21.25
N ASN A 254 22.08 -54.86 21.00
CA ASN A 254 22.90 -53.80 20.44
C ASN A 254 23.64 -52.97 21.51
N ALA A 255 23.30 -53.15 22.79
CA ALA A 255 23.94 -52.46 23.92
C ALA A 255 24.67 -53.47 24.82
N LYS A 256 25.87 -53.13 25.27
CA LYS A 256 26.63 -53.91 26.27
C LYS A 256 25.99 -53.78 27.66
N SER A 257 25.38 -52.63 27.94
CA SER A 257 24.61 -52.36 29.17
C SER A 257 23.10 -52.37 28.90
N ALA A 258 22.31 -52.80 29.89
CA ALA A 258 20.85 -52.68 29.85
C ALA A 258 20.36 -51.23 30.03
N ASN A 259 21.23 -50.35 30.55
CA ASN A 259 20.91 -48.97 30.83
C ASN A 259 21.53 -48.07 29.76
N VAL A 260 20.67 -47.32 29.08
CA VAL A 260 21.03 -46.30 28.11
C VAL A 260 20.42 -44.98 28.55
N ILE A 261 21.18 -43.91 28.48
CA ILE A 261 20.72 -42.57 28.84
C ILE A 261 20.24 -41.88 27.58
N LEU A 262 18.97 -41.53 27.49
CA LEU A 262 18.54 -40.50 26.55
C LEU A 262 19.18 -39.19 27.02
N LYS A 263 19.81 -38.48 26.09
CA LYS A 263 20.40 -37.15 26.31
C LYS A 263 19.57 -36.06 25.67
N GLU A 264 19.05 -36.34 24.48
CA GLU A 264 18.31 -35.36 23.71
C GLU A 264 17.26 -36.06 22.86
N ALA A 265 16.08 -35.45 22.77
CA ALA A 265 15.03 -35.83 21.84
C ALA A 265 14.57 -34.59 21.08
N ARG A 266 14.68 -34.64 19.76
CA ARG A 266 14.17 -33.61 18.87
C ARG A 266 13.02 -34.14 18.04
N LEU A 267 11.94 -33.39 17.99
CA LEU A 267 10.74 -33.69 17.22
C LEU A 267 10.47 -32.53 16.27
N LYS A 268 10.43 -32.82 14.98
CA LYS A 268 10.02 -31.86 13.94
C LYS A 268 8.77 -32.39 13.24
N VAL A 269 7.75 -31.54 13.16
CA VAL A 269 6.49 -31.88 12.49
C VAL A 269 6.32 -30.99 11.27
N PHE A 270 6.05 -31.62 10.14
CA PHE A 270 5.81 -30.98 8.86
C PHE A 270 4.36 -31.22 8.43
N ILE A 271 3.65 -30.13 8.14
CA ILE A 271 2.28 -30.17 7.62
C ILE A 271 2.33 -29.59 6.21
N ASN A 272 1.84 -30.34 5.21
CA ASN A 272 1.90 -29.93 3.81
C ASN A 272 3.33 -29.59 3.33
N GLY A 273 4.35 -30.18 3.95
CA GLY A 273 5.77 -29.89 3.67
C GLY A 273 6.33 -28.65 4.36
N VAL A 274 5.52 -27.89 5.10
CA VAL A 274 5.96 -26.73 5.89
C VAL A 274 6.29 -27.17 7.31
N PRO A 275 7.45 -26.81 7.88
CA PRO A 275 7.77 -27.09 9.27
C PRO A 275 6.89 -26.23 10.19
N GLU A 276 5.99 -26.86 10.94
CA GLU A 276 5.06 -26.17 11.84
C GLU A 276 5.55 -26.25 13.30
N VAL A 277 6.21 -27.34 13.68
CA VAL A 277 6.69 -27.55 15.06
C VAL A 277 8.13 -28.03 15.04
N SER A 278 8.98 -27.41 15.86
CA SER A 278 10.30 -27.95 16.21
C SER A 278 10.43 -27.88 17.72
N ARG A 279 10.71 -29.01 18.34
CA ARG A 279 10.97 -29.09 19.78
C ARG A 279 12.26 -29.82 20.03
N ASP A 280 13.11 -29.20 20.82
CA ASP A 280 14.38 -29.74 21.29
C ASP A 280 14.29 -29.88 22.81
N ASP A 281 14.04 -31.09 23.29
CA ASP A 281 14.07 -31.37 24.72
C ASP A 281 15.41 -32.01 25.08
N LEU A 282 16.16 -31.36 25.97
CA LEU A 282 17.26 -31.99 26.69
C LEU A 282 16.65 -32.83 27.81
N LEU A 283 16.67 -34.14 27.63
CA LEU A 283 16.16 -35.10 28.60
C LEU A 283 17.33 -35.95 29.03
N ASP A 284 17.81 -35.81 30.27
CA ASP A 284 18.74 -36.75 30.91
C ASP A 284 17.95 -37.88 31.56
N THR A 285 17.38 -38.77 30.75
CA THR A 285 16.50 -39.84 31.23
C THR A 285 17.13 -41.21 31.06
N VAL A 286 17.26 -41.96 32.15
CA VAL A 286 17.73 -43.35 32.11
C VAL A 286 16.63 -44.24 31.52
N ILE A 287 16.92 -44.85 30.37
CA ILE A 287 16.08 -45.82 29.71
C ILE A 287 16.64 -47.22 29.98
N ASN A 288 15.86 -48.04 30.66
CA ASN A 288 16.12 -49.48 30.75
C ASN A 288 15.61 -50.14 29.48
N LEU A 289 16.53 -50.69 28.69
CA LEU A 289 16.23 -51.38 27.44
C LEU A 289 15.52 -52.71 27.72
N PRO A 290 14.31 -52.91 27.20
CA PRO A 290 13.60 -54.17 27.37
C PRO A 290 14.32 -55.30 26.60
N GLU A 291 14.20 -56.55 27.09
CA GLU A 291 14.70 -57.73 26.36
C GLU A 291 13.98 -57.93 25.03
N LYS A 292 12.68 -57.59 24.99
CA LYS A 292 11.81 -57.49 23.80
C LYS A 292 10.74 -56.43 24.07
N GLY A 293 10.34 -55.67 23.05
CA GLY A 293 9.19 -54.75 23.10
C GLY A 293 9.56 -53.27 22.95
N ILE A 294 8.53 -52.42 22.95
CA ILE A 294 8.63 -50.98 22.70
C ILE A 294 8.62 -50.21 24.02
N ARG A 295 9.59 -49.32 24.23
CA ARG A 295 9.56 -48.32 25.31
C ARG A 295 8.85 -47.07 24.79
N VAL A 296 7.86 -46.57 25.52
CA VAL A 296 7.16 -45.32 25.16
C VAL A 296 7.78 -44.16 25.92
N LEU A 297 8.28 -43.17 25.21
CA LEU A 297 8.70 -41.87 25.74
C LEU A 297 7.54 -40.89 25.58
N ASN A 298 7.13 -40.25 26.67
CA ASN A 298 6.11 -39.20 26.62
C ASN A 298 6.79 -37.84 26.52
N LEU A 299 6.47 -37.09 25.47
CA LEU A 299 6.82 -35.68 25.31
C LEU A 299 5.54 -34.86 25.56
N GLU A 300 5.48 -34.18 26.70
CA GLU A 300 4.34 -33.35 27.10
C GLU A 300 4.51 -31.90 26.62
N GLY A 301 3.48 -31.29 26.02
CA GLY A 301 3.48 -29.87 25.61
C GLY A 301 3.94 -29.59 24.17
N VAL A 302 3.70 -30.52 23.24
CA VAL A 302 3.91 -30.32 21.80
C VAL A 302 2.82 -29.39 21.28
N ASP A 303 3.05 -28.08 21.34
CA ASP A 303 2.09 -27.11 20.81
C ASP A 303 2.25 -27.00 19.29
N PHE A 304 1.24 -27.50 18.56
CA PHE A 304 1.20 -27.50 17.10
C PHE A 304 1.16 -26.10 16.46
N LEU A 305 0.94 -25.06 17.26
CA LEU A 305 0.86 -23.67 16.80
C LEU A 305 1.93 -22.75 17.39
N ALA A 306 2.86 -23.28 18.19
CA ALA A 306 3.98 -22.46 18.63
C ALA A 306 4.88 -22.23 17.40
N PRO A 307 4.97 -20.98 16.88
CA PRO A 307 5.83 -20.71 15.73
C PRO A 307 7.24 -21.17 16.08
N VAL A 308 7.90 -21.86 15.14
CA VAL A 308 9.31 -22.25 15.27
C VAL A 308 10.08 -21.01 15.75
N SER A 309 10.48 -21.02 17.01
CA SER A 309 11.31 -19.98 17.59
C SER A 309 12.55 -19.92 16.72
N LYS A 310 12.65 -18.89 15.87
CA LYS A 310 13.89 -18.56 15.18
C LYS A 310 14.89 -18.17 16.27
N LYS A 311 15.56 -19.17 16.85
CA LYS A 311 16.83 -18.94 17.54
C LYS A 311 17.82 -18.56 16.44
N SER A 312 18.00 -17.25 16.31
CA SER A 312 19.13 -16.60 15.66
C SER A 312 20.44 -17.04 16.30
#